data_AF-N9PX22-F1
#
_entry.id   AF-N9PX22-F1
#
_cell.length_a   1.000
_cell.length_b   1.000
_cell.length_c   1.000
_cell.angle_alpha   90.00
_cell.angle_beta   90.00
_cell.angle_gamma   90.00
#
_symmetry.space_group_name_H-M   'P 1'
#
loop_
_entity.id
_entity.type
_entity.pdbx_description
1 polymer ?
#
loop_
_entity_poly.entity_id
_entity_poly.type
_entity_poly.pdbx_seq_one_letter_code
_entity_poly.pdbx_strand_id
1 'polypeptide(L)'
;MDTTSPIEVLWNNIIHTFENIDPNWLENHKKAVAKGLVIPELDYDYCCENGLKPPCADPEKRNIYLQQAHLEHLWAFIYSVLVVYEERVINPMQKGNFDGEIKINNALLVRANQLFDWSISLSNKVTQWDTSLPNPAYHHNDREKFYAEKTNGLFQSAVAYLLYHEYAHLVLGHDIYFLGRTKADMEKLSDDECSTLIQLEQEADLFALNRVNGSTETDCAKLVGGLPVFMTIFSSLLMVKYKSNIQQKRHPDLDTRLANLLIELDLNEDENSHYIYYYGCYAIIMFLRKHKIFLKPETHDTAEEYFHDLLAKLDEIKNPKEEA
;
A
#
# COMPACT_ATOMS: atom_id res chain seq x y z
N MET A 1 28.29 -14.12 7.23
CA MET A 1 27.73 -13.43 6.05
C MET A 1 26.69 -12.50 6.61
N ASP A 2 26.77 -11.20 6.28
CA ASP A 2 25.81 -10.20 6.77
C ASP A 2 24.39 -10.67 6.48
N THR A 3 23.65 -10.92 7.54
CA THR A 3 22.26 -11.40 7.55
C THR A 3 21.25 -10.25 7.51
N THR A 4 21.73 -9.03 7.28
CA THR A 4 20.94 -7.81 7.26
C THR A 4 20.11 -7.74 5.99
N SER A 5 18.82 -7.44 6.14
CA SER A 5 17.93 -7.31 4.99
C SER A 5 18.33 -6.13 4.11
N PRO A 6 18.17 -6.23 2.78
CA PRO A 6 18.41 -5.09 1.89
C PRO A 6 17.58 -3.86 2.23
N ILE A 7 16.45 -3.99 2.95
CA ILE A 7 15.61 -2.85 3.31
C ILE A 7 16.21 -1.96 4.40
N GLU A 8 17.13 -2.48 5.21
CA GLU A 8 17.72 -1.77 6.35
C GLU A 8 18.52 -0.53 5.92
N VAL A 9 19.04 -0.53 4.69
CA VAL A 9 19.75 0.63 4.10
C VAL A 9 18.87 1.87 4.01
N LEU A 10 17.54 1.71 4.01
CA LEU A 10 16.57 2.80 3.95
C LEU A 10 16.07 3.25 5.32
N TRP A 11 16.52 2.65 6.44
CA TRP A 11 15.96 2.97 7.76
C TRP A 11 16.07 4.45 8.11
N ASN A 12 17.25 5.05 7.94
CA ASN A 12 17.46 6.47 8.18
C ASN A 12 16.61 7.35 7.24
N ASN A 13 16.37 6.89 6.01
CA ASN A 13 15.51 7.57 5.06
C ASN A 13 14.04 7.54 5.48
N ILE A 14 13.56 6.40 6.01
CA ILE A 14 12.20 6.26 6.56
C ILE A 14 12.01 7.25 7.71
N ILE A 15 12.92 7.23 8.70
CA ILE A 15 12.84 8.11 9.87
C ILE A 15 12.90 9.58 9.43
N HIS A 16 13.85 9.93 8.56
CA HIS A 16 13.97 11.29 8.06
C HIS A 16 12.70 11.76 7.35
N THR A 17 12.13 10.95 6.47
CA THR A 17 10.89 11.31 5.75
C THR A 17 9.73 11.47 6.72
N PHE A 18 9.54 10.54 7.66
CA PHE A 18 8.49 10.64 8.68
C PHE A 18 8.63 11.90 9.54
N GLU A 19 9.86 12.31 9.87
CA GLU A 19 10.10 13.50 10.70
C GLU A 19 9.94 14.83 9.94
N ASN A 20 10.10 14.84 8.62
CA ASN A 20 10.28 16.08 7.84
C ASN A 20 9.27 16.30 6.71
N ILE A 21 8.39 15.34 6.41
CA ILE A 21 7.41 15.49 5.32
C ILE A 21 6.35 16.57 5.60
N ASP A 22 5.99 16.78 6.87
CA ASP A 22 5.17 17.92 7.31
C ASP A 22 6.03 18.88 8.18
N PRO A 23 6.20 20.16 7.80
CA PRO A 23 7.00 21.13 8.55
C PRO A 23 6.60 21.32 10.02
N ASN A 24 5.34 21.07 10.36
CA ASN A 24 4.83 21.22 11.72
C ASN A 24 4.85 19.89 12.50
N TRP A 25 5.25 18.79 11.86
CA TRP A 25 5.15 17.46 12.43
C TRP A 25 5.95 17.31 13.72
N LEU A 26 7.23 17.68 13.71
CA LEU A 26 8.11 17.46 14.86
C LEU A 26 7.57 18.11 16.14
N GLU A 27 7.00 19.31 16.02
CA GLU A 27 6.40 20.01 17.14
C GLU A 27 5.09 19.36 17.61
N ASN A 28 4.26 18.90 16.68
CA ASN A 28 3.04 18.16 17.00
C ASN A 28 3.35 16.82 17.67
N HIS A 29 4.35 16.09 17.19
CA HIS A 29 4.83 14.84 17.77
C HIS A 29 5.35 15.05 19.19
N LYS A 30 6.22 16.05 19.41
CA LYS A 30 6.70 16.41 20.76
C LYS A 30 5.56 16.72 21.73
N LYS A 31 4.52 17.43 21.27
CA LYS A 31 3.33 17.71 22.10
C LYS A 31 2.55 16.44 22.43
N ALA A 32 2.40 15.51 21.50
CA ALA A 32 1.73 14.24 21.75
C ALA A 32 2.51 13.37 22.74
N VAL A 33 3.85 13.32 22.60
CA VAL A 33 4.75 12.63 23.54
C VAL A 33 4.66 13.25 24.93
N ALA A 34 4.72 14.58 25.05
CA ALA A 34 4.58 15.27 26.32
C ALA A 34 3.22 15.04 27.02
N LYS A 35 2.18 14.73 26.23
CA LYS A 35 0.84 14.35 26.73
C LYS A 35 0.69 12.85 27.03
N GLY A 36 1.71 12.04 26.73
CA GLY A 36 1.65 10.58 26.89
C GLY A 36 0.71 9.88 25.91
N LEU A 37 0.39 10.52 24.77
CA LEU A 37 -0.46 9.91 23.73
C LEU A 37 0.30 8.90 22.87
N VAL A 38 1.63 9.03 22.83
CA VAL A 38 2.54 8.24 22.02
C VAL A 38 3.94 8.30 22.65
N ILE A 39 4.77 7.29 22.45
CA ILE A 39 6.20 7.32 22.82
C ILE A 39 7.05 7.73 21.60
N PRO A 40 8.27 8.27 21.79
CA PRO A 40 9.09 8.74 20.67
C PRO A 40 9.75 7.60 19.88
N GLU A 41 9.74 6.36 20.36
CA GLU A 41 10.34 5.20 19.70
C GLU A 41 9.35 4.41 18.83
N LEU A 42 9.90 3.78 17.77
CA LEU A 42 9.23 2.75 17.00
C LEU A 42 9.74 1.37 17.46
N ASP A 43 8.82 0.42 17.64
CA ASP A 43 9.17 -0.98 17.83
C ASP A 43 9.46 -1.60 16.45
N TYR A 44 10.62 -2.21 16.29
CA TYR A 44 11.03 -2.85 15.04
C TYR A 44 11.28 -4.34 15.22
N ASP A 45 10.52 -5.18 14.50
CA ASP A 45 10.67 -6.63 14.53
C ASP A 45 11.42 -7.16 13.32
N TYR A 46 12.63 -7.66 13.60
CA TYR A 46 13.49 -8.37 12.67
C TYR A 46 13.03 -9.82 12.43
N CYS A 47 12.09 -10.34 13.22
CA CYS A 47 11.74 -11.75 13.24
C CYS A 47 10.78 -12.14 12.12
N CYS A 48 11.20 -13.13 11.34
CA CYS A 48 10.42 -13.73 10.26
C CYS A 48 9.45 -14.83 10.75
N GLU A 49 9.44 -15.18 12.03
CA GLU A 49 8.71 -16.37 12.52
C GLU A 49 7.20 -16.12 12.71
N ASN A 50 6.79 -14.87 12.92
CA ASN A 50 5.42 -14.53 13.33
C ASN A 50 4.43 -14.31 12.15
N GLY A 51 4.79 -14.77 10.95
CA GLY A 51 4.07 -14.43 9.73
C GLY A 51 4.18 -12.94 9.38
N LEU A 52 3.66 -12.56 8.22
CA LEU A 52 3.66 -11.17 7.78
C LEU A 52 2.58 -10.38 8.54
N LYS A 53 2.99 -9.31 9.22
CA LYS A 53 2.12 -8.40 9.98
C LYS A 53 2.24 -6.99 9.40
N PRO A 54 1.12 -6.33 9.09
CA PRO A 54 1.16 -4.90 8.77
C PRO A 54 1.63 -4.11 10.00
N PRO A 55 1.99 -2.83 9.82
CA PRO A 55 2.16 -1.90 10.93
C PRO A 55 0.94 -1.93 11.84
N CYS A 56 1.18 -1.72 13.13
CA CYS A 56 0.10 -1.61 14.09
C CYS A 56 0.51 -0.75 15.28
N ALA A 57 -0.41 0.06 15.77
CA ALA A 57 -0.28 0.72 17.06
C ALA A 57 -0.61 -0.23 18.23
N ASP A 58 0.13 -0.07 19.33
CA ASP A 58 -0.15 -0.67 20.64
C ASP A 58 -0.72 0.44 21.55
N PRO A 59 -2.02 0.45 21.86
CA PRO A 59 -2.61 1.49 22.70
C PRO A 59 -2.18 1.40 24.16
N GLU A 60 -1.75 0.24 24.65
CA GLU A 60 -1.30 0.05 26.04
C GLU A 60 0.09 0.64 26.22
N LYS A 61 1.01 0.36 25.29
CA LYS A 61 2.37 0.90 25.30
C LYS A 61 2.49 2.27 24.66
N ARG A 62 1.45 2.71 23.93
CA ARG A 62 1.41 3.94 23.14
C ARG A 62 2.55 3.99 22.11
N ASN A 63 2.86 2.87 21.47
CA ASN A 63 3.93 2.78 20.47
C ASN A 63 3.41 2.23 19.13
N ILE A 64 4.24 2.37 18.10
CA ILE A 64 3.94 1.85 16.76
C ILE A 64 4.95 0.74 16.45
N TYR A 65 4.43 -0.39 15.99
CA TYR A 65 5.22 -1.55 15.63
C TYR A 65 5.36 -1.64 14.11
N LEU A 66 6.59 -1.89 13.64
CA LEU A 66 6.93 -2.19 12.27
C LEU A 66 7.61 -3.56 12.18
N GLN A 67 7.28 -4.32 11.13
CA GLN A 67 7.95 -5.57 10.83
C GLN A 67 8.81 -5.44 9.57
N GLN A 68 10.05 -5.91 9.63
CA GLN A 68 10.96 -5.90 8.48
C GLN A 68 10.35 -6.58 7.25
N ALA A 69 9.77 -7.77 7.40
CA ALA A 69 9.15 -8.51 6.30
C ALA A 69 8.02 -7.73 5.60
N HIS A 70 7.28 -6.88 6.33
CA HIS A 70 6.26 -6.02 5.72
C HIS A 70 6.90 -4.89 4.90
N LEU A 71 7.96 -4.27 5.41
CA LEU A 71 8.70 -3.26 4.66
C LEU A 71 9.34 -3.84 3.39
N GLU A 72 9.89 -5.05 3.48
CA GLU A 72 10.41 -5.79 2.33
C GLU A 72 9.31 -6.07 1.31
N HIS A 73 8.15 -6.56 1.76
CA HIS A 73 6.98 -6.77 0.91
C HIS A 73 6.56 -5.49 0.19
N LEU A 74 6.41 -4.39 0.93
CA LEU A 74 5.97 -3.10 0.41
C LEU A 74 6.94 -2.57 -0.65
N TRP A 75 8.25 -2.57 -0.38
CA TRP A 75 9.25 -2.12 -1.35
C TRP A 75 9.24 -2.99 -2.60
N ALA A 76 9.26 -4.32 -2.43
CA ALA A 76 9.26 -5.28 -3.51
C ALA A 76 8.00 -5.16 -4.38
N PHE A 77 6.84 -4.93 -3.75
CA PHE A 77 5.60 -4.65 -4.44
C PHE A 77 5.70 -3.36 -5.27
N ILE A 78 6.07 -2.24 -4.66
CA ILE A 78 6.19 -0.94 -5.34
C ILE A 78 7.14 -1.05 -6.53
N TYR A 79 8.34 -1.61 -6.32
CA TYR A 79 9.33 -1.81 -7.39
C TYR A 79 8.73 -2.57 -8.57
N SER A 80 8.11 -3.71 -8.28
CA SER A 80 7.69 -4.63 -9.32
C SER A 80 6.54 -4.08 -10.14
N VAL A 81 5.56 -3.45 -9.47
CA VAL A 81 4.42 -2.85 -10.17
C VAL A 81 4.87 -1.63 -10.95
N LEU A 82 5.72 -0.76 -10.39
CA LEU A 82 6.25 0.42 -11.07
C LEU A 82 7.01 0.06 -12.34
N VAL A 83 7.93 -0.92 -12.27
CA VAL A 83 8.72 -1.37 -13.42
C VAL A 83 7.82 -1.90 -14.52
N VAL A 84 6.88 -2.80 -14.20
CA VAL A 84 6.01 -3.39 -15.23
C VAL A 84 5.10 -2.33 -15.81
N TYR A 85 4.51 -1.48 -14.97
CA TYR A 85 3.60 -0.42 -15.38
C TYR A 85 4.27 0.55 -16.35
N GLU A 86 5.44 1.09 -16.01
CA GLU A 86 6.12 2.05 -16.89
C GLU A 86 6.63 1.40 -18.18
N GLU A 87 7.21 0.21 -18.09
CA GLU A 87 7.80 -0.47 -19.24
C GLU A 87 6.77 -1.02 -20.22
N ARG A 88 5.57 -1.36 -19.75
CA ARG A 88 4.55 -2.06 -20.55
C ARG A 88 3.28 -1.28 -20.79
N VAL A 89 3.02 -0.23 -20.02
CA VAL A 89 1.85 0.62 -20.21
C VAL A 89 2.31 2.00 -20.67
N ILE A 90 3.01 2.75 -19.82
CA ILE A 90 3.35 4.16 -20.09
C ILE A 90 4.28 4.31 -21.30
N ASN A 91 5.42 3.62 -21.32
CA ASN A 91 6.40 3.76 -22.40
C ASN A 91 5.83 3.35 -23.76
N PRO A 92 5.06 2.25 -23.88
CA PRO A 92 4.37 1.93 -25.13
C PRO A 92 3.28 2.93 -25.53
N MET A 93 2.48 3.43 -24.57
CA MET A 93 1.45 4.44 -24.85
C MET A 93 2.06 5.73 -25.41
N GLN A 94 3.13 6.23 -24.80
CA GLN A 94 3.85 7.42 -25.26
C GLN A 94 4.47 7.23 -26.65
N LYS A 95 4.80 5.99 -27.03
CA LYS A 95 5.32 5.64 -28.37
C LYS A 95 4.22 5.32 -29.38
N GLY A 96 2.96 5.31 -28.98
CA GLY A 96 1.82 4.94 -29.83
C GLY A 96 1.81 3.47 -30.24
N ASN A 97 2.40 2.57 -29.45
CA ASN A 97 2.49 1.14 -29.76
C ASN A 97 2.00 0.21 -28.64
N PHE A 98 1.22 0.75 -27.69
CA PHE A 98 0.55 -0.06 -26.68
C PHE A 98 -0.56 -0.90 -27.33
N ASP A 99 -0.44 -2.22 -27.24
CA ASP A 99 -1.38 -3.20 -27.80
C ASP A 99 -2.35 -3.76 -26.75
N GLY A 100 -2.31 -3.23 -25.52
CA GLY A 100 -3.08 -3.74 -24.38
C GLY A 100 -2.45 -4.97 -23.69
N GLU A 101 -1.34 -5.52 -24.21
CA GLU A 101 -0.74 -6.75 -23.67
C GLU A 101 0.49 -6.48 -22.77
N ILE A 102 0.43 -6.97 -21.53
CA ILE A 102 1.56 -6.89 -20.59
C ILE A 102 2.45 -8.12 -20.74
N LYS A 103 3.47 -8.01 -21.60
CA LYS A 103 4.43 -9.09 -21.90
C LYS A 103 5.69 -9.01 -21.02
N ILE A 104 5.98 -10.05 -20.25
CA ILE A 104 7.22 -10.20 -19.48
C ILE A 104 8.29 -10.86 -20.37
N ASN A 105 9.05 -10.06 -21.13
CA ASN A 105 9.93 -10.58 -22.19
C ASN A 105 11.36 -10.03 -22.18
N ASN A 106 11.77 -9.34 -21.12
CA ASN A 106 13.15 -8.90 -20.94
C ASN A 106 13.65 -9.16 -19.51
N ALA A 107 14.96 -9.12 -19.31
CA ALA A 107 15.58 -9.46 -18.03
C ALA A 107 15.09 -8.59 -16.86
N LEU A 108 14.89 -7.28 -17.08
CA LEU A 108 14.39 -6.36 -16.05
C LEU A 108 12.99 -6.79 -15.57
N LEU A 109 12.09 -7.08 -16.50
CA LEU A 109 10.71 -7.46 -16.19
C LEU A 109 10.59 -8.85 -15.59
N VAL A 110 11.41 -9.79 -16.05
CA VAL A 110 11.47 -11.13 -15.45
C VAL A 110 11.87 -11.01 -13.98
N ARG A 111 12.89 -10.23 -13.68
CA ARG A 111 13.37 -9.99 -12.31
C ARG A 111 12.35 -9.26 -11.45
N ALA A 112 11.69 -8.24 -12.00
CA ALA A 112 10.58 -7.55 -11.34
C ALA A 112 9.42 -8.52 -11.03
N ASN A 113 9.04 -9.37 -11.98
CA ASN A 113 7.98 -10.37 -11.74
C ASN A 113 8.38 -11.41 -10.70
N GLN A 114 9.64 -11.86 -10.69
CA GLN A 114 10.15 -12.77 -9.66
C GLN A 114 10.12 -12.13 -8.26
N LEU A 115 10.50 -10.86 -8.17
CA LEU A 115 10.43 -10.10 -6.92
C LEU A 115 8.98 -9.91 -6.45
N PHE A 116 8.05 -9.65 -7.37
CA PHE A 116 6.61 -9.63 -7.06
C PHE A 116 6.13 -10.98 -6.53
N ASP A 117 6.41 -12.08 -7.23
CA ASP A 117 5.98 -13.41 -6.81
C ASP A 117 6.52 -13.75 -5.41
N TRP A 118 7.78 -13.39 -5.15
CA TRP A 118 8.38 -13.50 -3.82
C TRP A 118 7.65 -12.64 -2.79
N SER A 119 7.40 -11.36 -3.06
CA SER A 119 6.73 -10.46 -2.11
C SER A 119 5.33 -10.94 -1.74
N ILE A 120 4.57 -11.48 -2.71
CA ILE A 120 3.25 -12.06 -2.46
C ILE A 120 3.35 -13.35 -1.63
N SER A 121 4.40 -14.16 -1.84
CA SER A 121 4.61 -15.40 -1.09
C SER A 121 4.80 -15.16 0.42
N LEU A 122 5.28 -13.97 0.82
CA LEU A 122 5.49 -13.59 2.23
C LEU A 122 4.20 -13.64 3.05
N SER A 123 3.06 -13.38 2.40
CA SER A 123 1.75 -13.54 3.03
C SER A 123 1.55 -14.96 3.56
N ASN A 124 1.98 -15.98 2.82
CA ASN A 124 1.87 -17.38 3.23
C ASN A 124 2.95 -17.81 4.22
N LYS A 125 4.21 -17.48 3.90
CA LYS A 125 5.37 -17.83 4.69
C LYS A 125 6.44 -16.77 4.47
N VAL A 126 6.88 -16.13 5.55
CA VAL A 126 8.00 -15.19 5.49
C VAL A 126 9.28 -15.97 5.19
N THR A 127 10.00 -15.51 4.18
CA THR A 127 11.28 -16.08 3.74
C THR A 127 12.27 -14.93 3.54
N GLN A 128 13.56 -15.23 3.62
CA GLN A 128 14.58 -14.21 3.39
C GLN A 128 14.53 -13.68 1.96
N TRP A 129 14.87 -12.40 1.81
CA TRP A 129 15.03 -11.77 0.51
C TRP A 129 16.19 -12.39 -0.25
N ASP A 130 15.92 -12.95 -1.42
CA ASP A 130 16.95 -13.37 -2.35
C ASP A 130 17.70 -12.13 -2.89
N THR A 131 18.92 -11.92 -2.39
CA THR A 131 19.78 -10.78 -2.77
C THR A 131 20.15 -10.74 -4.25
N SER A 132 19.89 -11.81 -5.02
CA SER A 132 20.03 -11.77 -6.48
C SER A 132 18.89 -11.02 -7.17
N LEU A 133 17.75 -10.82 -6.51
CA LEU A 133 16.63 -10.04 -6.99
C LEU A 133 16.89 -8.52 -6.85
N PRO A 134 16.12 -7.66 -7.55
CA PRO A 134 16.24 -6.22 -7.40
C PRO A 134 16.08 -5.81 -5.92
N ASN A 135 16.88 -4.87 -5.47
CA ASN A 135 16.89 -4.41 -4.08
C ASN A 135 17.30 -2.92 -3.97
N PRO A 136 17.13 -2.28 -2.80
CA PRO A 136 17.30 -0.84 -2.62
C PRO A 136 18.71 -0.28 -2.80
N ALA A 137 19.75 -1.11 -2.70
CA ALA A 137 21.15 -0.67 -2.65
C ALA A 137 22.04 -1.22 -3.77
N TYR A 138 21.83 -2.46 -4.18
CA TYR A 138 22.66 -3.16 -5.15
C TYR A 138 21.86 -3.43 -6.42
N HIS A 139 22.39 -2.98 -7.55
CA HIS A 139 21.66 -3.01 -8.83
C HIS A 139 22.51 -3.70 -9.90
N HIS A 140 21.86 -4.50 -10.74
CA HIS A 140 22.56 -5.23 -11.80
C HIS A 140 23.00 -4.34 -12.97
N ASN A 141 22.30 -3.23 -13.22
CA ASN A 141 22.58 -2.28 -14.30
C ASN A 141 21.92 -0.92 -14.02
N ASP A 142 22.23 0.08 -14.84
CA ASP A 142 21.73 1.45 -14.69
C ASP A 142 20.20 1.57 -14.77
N ARG A 143 19.54 0.68 -15.52
CA ARG A 143 18.08 0.68 -15.66
C ARG A 143 17.41 0.16 -14.39
N GLU A 144 17.96 -0.90 -13.80
CA GLU A 144 17.52 -1.41 -12.49
C GLU A 144 17.78 -0.38 -11.39
N LYS A 145 18.94 0.30 -11.42
CA LYS A 145 19.26 1.41 -10.52
C LYS A 145 18.24 2.55 -10.61
N PHE A 146 17.91 2.98 -11.83
CA PHE A 146 16.91 4.04 -12.05
C PHE A 146 15.57 3.71 -11.38
N TYR A 147 15.06 2.49 -11.57
CA TYR A 147 13.82 2.06 -10.94
C TYR A 147 13.92 1.87 -9.43
N ALA A 148 15.05 1.36 -8.94
CA ALA A 148 15.26 1.17 -7.51
C ALA A 148 15.32 2.52 -6.77
N GLU A 149 16.03 3.52 -7.31
CA GLU A 149 16.09 4.86 -6.71
C GLU A 149 14.71 5.55 -6.70
N LYS A 150 13.95 5.43 -7.80
CA LYS A 150 12.56 5.92 -7.85
C LYS A 150 11.67 5.21 -6.84
N THR A 151 11.82 3.89 -6.73
CA THR A 151 11.10 3.08 -5.74
C THR A 151 11.45 3.48 -4.32
N ASN A 152 12.72 3.74 -4.02
CA ASN A 152 13.16 4.19 -2.70
C ASN A 152 12.42 5.47 -2.27
N GLY A 153 12.23 6.42 -3.19
CA GLY A 153 11.47 7.65 -2.94
C GLY A 153 9.99 7.37 -2.62
N LEU A 154 9.32 6.59 -3.49
CA LEU A 154 7.91 6.23 -3.28
C LEU A 154 7.70 5.42 -1.99
N PHE A 155 8.60 4.48 -1.72
CA PHE A 155 8.58 3.63 -0.53
C PHE A 155 8.69 4.44 0.76
N GLN A 156 9.57 5.46 0.82
CA GLN A 156 9.68 6.31 2.00
C GLN A 156 8.37 7.03 2.33
N SER A 157 7.71 7.61 1.31
CA SER A 157 6.41 8.26 1.48
C SER A 157 5.30 7.27 1.86
N ALA A 158 5.33 6.05 1.29
CA ALA A 158 4.40 4.98 1.63
C ALA A 158 4.53 4.54 3.09
N VAL A 159 5.76 4.37 3.59
CA VAL A 159 6.00 4.03 5.01
C VAL A 159 5.63 5.21 5.92
N ALA A 160 5.90 6.45 5.52
CA ALA A 160 5.47 7.62 6.29
C ALA A 160 3.93 7.67 6.42
N TYR A 161 3.19 7.40 5.34
CA TYR A 161 1.73 7.27 5.39
C TYR A 161 1.29 6.19 6.39
N LEU A 162 1.87 4.98 6.34
CA LEU A 162 1.55 3.91 7.31
C LEU A 162 1.81 4.33 8.75
N LEU A 163 2.95 4.98 9.01
CA LEU A 163 3.28 5.47 10.35
C LEU A 163 2.32 6.55 10.82
N TYR A 164 1.91 7.48 9.95
CA TYR A 164 0.91 8.49 10.31
C TYR A 164 -0.47 7.89 10.56
N HIS A 165 -0.84 6.84 9.83
CA HIS A 165 -2.11 6.13 10.03
C HIS A 165 -2.14 5.51 11.43
N GLU A 166 -1.12 4.73 11.80
CA GLU A 166 -1.02 4.14 13.14
C GLU A 166 -0.89 5.20 14.25
N TYR A 167 -0.16 6.28 13.98
CA TYR A 167 -0.07 7.41 14.90
C TYR A 167 -1.43 8.07 15.12
N ALA A 168 -2.22 8.25 14.06
CA ALA A 168 -3.56 8.85 14.14
C ALA A 168 -4.44 8.08 15.10
N HIS A 169 -4.44 6.75 15.00
CA HIS A 169 -5.20 5.92 15.93
C HIS A 169 -4.83 6.18 17.40
N LEU A 170 -3.53 6.33 17.72
CA LEU A 170 -3.09 6.62 19.08
C LEU A 170 -3.50 8.02 19.55
N VAL A 171 -3.28 9.06 18.74
CA VAL A 171 -3.48 10.45 19.18
C VAL A 171 -4.92 10.94 19.12
N LEU A 172 -5.74 10.33 18.26
CA LEU A 172 -7.17 10.58 18.19
C LEU A 172 -7.97 9.72 19.19
N GLY A 173 -7.28 8.83 19.92
CA GLY A 173 -7.90 8.00 20.95
C GLY A 173 -8.80 6.91 20.38
N HIS A 174 -8.43 6.33 19.24
CA HIS A 174 -9.13 5.21 18.60
C HIS A 174 -8.89 3.89 19.37
N ASP A 175 -8.80 3.91 20.70
CA ASP A 175 -8.41 2.77 21.54
C ASP A 175 -9.36 1.57 21.36
N ILE A 176 -10.65 1.82 21.04
CA ILE A 176 -11.64 0.76 20.78
C ILE A 176 -11.29 -0.11 19.57
N TYR A 177 -10.49 0.41 18.65
CA TYR A 177 -10.03 -0.28 17.47
C TYR A 177 -9.15 -1.50 17.81
N PHE A 178 -8.40 -1.39 18.92
CA PHE A 178 -7.36 -2.34 19.32
C PHE A 178 -7.81 -3.35 20.38
N LEU A 179 -9.11 -3.47 20.67
CA LEU A 179 -9.67 -4.33 21.73
C LEU A 179 -9.51 -5.86 21.50
N GLY A 180 -8.50 -6.31 20.74
CA GLY A 180 -8.11 -7.72 20.65
C GLY A 180 -9.21 -8.65 20.12
N ARG A 181 -10.22 -8.11 19.43
CA ARG A 181 -11.41 -8.85 19.00
C ARG A 181 -11.00 -10.03 18.12
N THR A 182 -11.40 -11.24 18.48
CA THR A 182 -11.19 -12.42 17.61
C THR A 182 -12.10 -12.33 16.39
N LYS A 183 -11.86 -13.14 15.35
CA LYS A 183 -12.78 -13.23 14.21
C LYS A 183 -14.22 -13.56 14.65
N ALA A 184 -14.38 -14.37 15.69
CA ALA A 184 -15.69 -14.71 16.26
C ALA A 184 -16.35 -13.53 17.01
N ASP A 185 -15.56 -12.61 17.57
CA ASP A 185 -16.08 -11.38 18.18
C ASP A 185 -16.50 -10.38 17.09
N MET A 186 -15.75 -10.34 15.98
CA MET A 186 -16.09 -9.52 14.81
C MET A 186 -17.40 -9.96 14.12
N GLU A 187 -17.78 -11.23 14.24
CA GLU A 187 -19.06 -11.74 13.73
C GLU A 187 -20.27 -11.35 14.59
N LYS A 188 -20.04 -10.82 15.79
CA LYS A 188 -21.09 -10.44 16.75
C LYS A 188 -21.30 -8.94 16.86
N LEU A 189 -20.54 -8.14 16.11
CA LEU A 189 -20.67 -6.69 16.15
C LEU A 189 -22.02 -6.26 15.59
N SER A 190 -22.61 -5.25 16.22
CA SER A 190 -23.75 -4.56 15.61
C SER A 190 -23.30 -3.78 14.37
N ASP A 191 -24.27 -3.44 13.52
CA ASP A 191 -24.02 -2.58 12.36
C ASP A 191 -23.48 -1.20 12.78
N ASP A 192 -23.93 -0.68 13.93
CA ASP A 192 -23.43 0.59 14.50
C ASP A 192 -21.96 0.48 14.94
N GLU A 193 -21.55 -0.63 15.56
CA GLU A 193 -20.16 -0.87 15.94
C GLU A 193 -19.27 -1.01 14.70
N CYS A 194 -19.72 -1.73 13.67
CA CYS A 194 -19.00 -1.83 12.40
C CYS A 194 -18.83 -0.45 11.75
N SER A 195 -19.91 0.34 11.70
CA SER A 195 -19.90 1.69 11.15
C SER A 195 -18.93 2.62 11.90
N THR A 196 -18.87 2.50 13.23
CA THR A 196 -17.92 3.25 14.05
C THR A 196 -16.47 2.90 13.71
N LEU A 197 -16.14 1.61 13.60
CA LEU A 197 -14.78 1.18 13.24
C LEU A 197 -14.37 1.70 11.86
N ILE A 198 -15.29 1.68 10.89
CA ILE A 198 -15.06 2.22 9.55
C ILE A 198 -14.77 3.73 9.61
N GLN A 199 -15.51 4.49 10.40
CA GLN A 199 -15.27 5.94 10.56
C GLN A 199 -13.89 6.23 11.17
N LEU A 200 -13.49 5.49 12.22
CA LEU A 200 -12.18 5.67 12.84
C LEU A 200 -11.02 5.40 11.88
N GLU A 201 -11.18 4.43 10.99
CA GLU A 201 -10.22 4.12 9.92
C GLU A 201 -10.18 5.20 8.85
N GLN A 202 -11.34 5.71 8.43
CA GLN A 202 -11.42 6.84 7.51
C GLN A 202 -10.75 8.09 8.08
N GLU A 203 -10.94 8.36 9.38
CA GLU A 203 -10.28 9.46 10.08
C GLU A 203 -8.76 9.27 10.14
N ALA A 204 -8.28 8.05 10.40
CA ALA A 204 -6.85 7.74 10.40
C ALA A 204 -6.22 7.85 8.99
N ASP A 205 -6.90 7.35 7.97
CA ASP A 205 -6.50 7.49 6.57
C ASP A 205 -6.42 8.95 6.14
N LEU A 206 -7.45 9.74 6.44
CA LEU A 206 -7.49 11.17 6.11
C LEU A 206 -6.40 11.95 6.88
N PHE A 207 -6.18 11.62 8.16
CA PHE A 207 -5.08 12.19 8.93
C PHE A 207 -3.75 11.93 8.23
N ALA A 208 -3.48 10.68 7.87
CA ALA A 208 -2.22 10.28 7.25
C ALA A 208 -2.02 10.89 5.85
N LEU A 209 -3.07 10.88 5.02
CA LEU A 209 -3.05 11.46 3.68
C LEU A 209 -2.72 12.95 3.72
N ASN A 210 -3.36 13.71 4.62
CA ASN A 210 -3.11 15.13 4.78
C ASN A 210 -1.66 15.46 5.20
N ARG A 211 -1.01 14.56 5.95
CA ARG A 211 0.41 14.73 6.31
C ARG A 211 1.34 14.48 5.13
N VAL A 212 1.05 13.48 4.31
CA VAL A 212 1.90 13.11 3.17
C VAL A 212 1.73 14.05 1.98
N ASN A 213 0.51 14.50 1.69
CA ASN A 213 0.24 15.43 0.58
C ASN A 213 0.55 16.90 0.93
N GLY A 214 0.58 17.23 2.23
CA GLY A 214 0.69 18.60 2.71
C GLY A 214 -0.45 19.49 2.18
N SER A 215 -0.22 20.81 2.18
CA SER A 215 -1.17 21.81 1.66
C SER A 215 -0.91 22.16 0.18
N THR A 216 -0.58 21.17 -0.65
CA THR A 216 -0.19 21.42 -2.04
C THR A 216 -1.41 21.59 -2.96
N GLU A 217 -1.38 22.61 -3.83
CA GLU A 217 -2.53 22.92 -4.70
C GLU A 217 -2.38 22.37 -6.13
N THR A 218 -1.19 21.94 -6.54
CA THR A 218 -0.96 21.45 -7.91
C THR A 218 -1.18 19.95 -8.02
N ASP A 219 -1.87 19.50 -9.07
CA ASP A 219 -2.13 18.07 -9.34
C ASP A 219 -0.85 17.22 -9.38
N CYS A 220 0.24 17.74 -9.93
CA CYS A 220 1.52 17.03 -9.93
C CYS A 220 2.01 16.72 -8.51
N ALA A 221 1.93 17.68 -7.59
CA ALA A 221 2.31 17.48 -6.19
C ALA A 221 1.35 16.52 -5.48
N LYS A 222 0.03 16.67 -5.71
CA LYS A 222 -0.98 15.75 -5.18
C LYS A 222 -0.75 14.32 -5.67
N LEU A 223 -0.44 14.13 -6.95
CA LEU A 223 -0.11 12.82 -7.52
C LEU A 223 1.16 12.23 -6.90
N VAL A 224 2.21 13.05 -6.71
CA VAL A 224 3.47 12.60 -6.09
C VAL A 224 3.26 12.12 -4.65
N GLY A 225 2.41 12.80 -3.86
CA GLY A 225 2.07 12.37 -2.50
C GLY A 225 1.06 11.22 -2.46
N GLY A 226 0.07 11.24 -3.37
CA GLY A 226 -1.02 10.29 -3.45
C GLY A 226 -0.63 8.92 -4.00
N LEU A 227 0.30 8.85 -4.95
CA LEU A 227 0.71 7.61 -5.57
C LEU A 227 1.30 6.61 -4.55
N PRO A 228 2.22 6.99 -3.64
CA PRO A 228 2.66 6.13 -2.53
C PRO A 228 1.52 5.60 -1.66
N VAL A 229 0.52 6.43 -1.35
CA VAL A 229 -0.66 6.03 -0.57
C VAL A 229 -1.48 4.98 -1.34
N PHE A 230 -1.75 5.26 -2.62
CA PHE A 230 -2.43 4.34 -3.53
C PHE A 230 -1.73 2.98 -3.60
N MET A 231 -0.40 2.99 -3.76
CA MET A 231 0.43 1.78 -3.76
C MET A 231 0.36 1.02 -2.45
N THR A 232 0.33 1.72 -1.32
CA THR A 232 0.23 1.11 0.02
C THR A 232 -1.10 0.36 0.18
N ILE A 233 -2.21 1.00 -0.18
CA ILE A 233 -3.56 0.42 -0.13
C ILE A 233 -3.62 -0.86 -1.00
N PHE A 234 -3.04 -0.82 -2.21
CA PHE A 234 -2.97 -2.00 -3.08
C PHE A 234 -2.07 -3.12 -2.57
N SER A 235 -0.93 -2.80 -1.97
CA SER A 235 -0.05 -3.82 -1.39
C SER A 235 -0.78 -4.61 -0.29
N SER A 236 -1.60 -3.90 0.51
CA SER A 236 -2.40 -4.48 1.58
C SER A 236 -3.46 -5.46 1.05
N LEU A 237 -4.11 -5.13 -0.08
CA LEU A 237 -5.02 -6.06 -0.76
C LEU A 237 -4.31 -7.36 -1.14
N LEU A 238 -3.10 -7.26 -1.67
CA LEU A 238 -2.33 -8.39 -2.12
C LEU A 238 -1.78 -9.26 -0.97
N MET A 239 -1.90 -8.82 0.27
CA MET A 239 -1.64 -9.64 1.45
C MET A 239 -2.84 -10.51 1.86
N VAL A 240 -4.03 -10.29 1.29
CA VAL A 240 -5.23 -11.09 1.57
C VAL A 240 -5.01 -12.55 1.09
N LYS A 241 -5.09 -13.51 2.04
CA LYS A 241 -4.85 -14.95 1.78
C LYS A 241 -6.02 -15.64 1.09
N TYR A 242 -7.24 -15.33 1.53
CA TYR A 242 -8.46 -16.01 1.11
C TYR A 242 -9.44 -14.99 0.53
N LYS A 243 -10.17 -15.37 -0.52
CA LYS A 243 -11.18 -14.48 -1.15
C LYS A 243 -12.23 -13.99 -0.16
N SER A 244 -12.61 -14.84 0.80
CA SER A 244 -13.53 -14.51 1.88
C SER A 244 -13.00 -13.48 2.89
N ASN A 245 -11.71 -13.13 2.84
CA ASN A 245 -11.09 -12.09 3.65
C ASN A 245 -10.92 -10.77 2.88
N ILE A 246 -11.46 -10.67 1.66
CA ILE A 246 -11.53 -9.39 0.93
C ILE A 246 -12.48 -8.43 1.65
N GLN A 247 -13.58 -8.95 2.21
CA GLN A 247 -14.46 -8.17 3.07
C GLN A 247 -13.76 -7.93 4.41
N GLN A 248 -13.54 -6.65 4.74
CA GLN A 248 -12.91 -6.26 6.00
C GLN A 248 -13.99 -5.73 6.95
N LYS A 249 -14.17 -6.38 8.10
CA LYS A 249 -15.14 -5.92 9.12
C LYS A 249 -14.63 -4.75 9.97
N ARG A 250 -13.32 -4.50 9.93
CA ARG A 250 -12.65 -3.44 10.73
C ARG A 250 -12.34 -2.20 9.93
N HIS A 251 -12.06 -2.38 8.65
CA HIS A 251 -11.64 -1.30 7.76
C HIS A 251 -12.74 -1.08 6.73
N PRO A 252 -12.91 0.16 6.22
CA PRO A 252 -13.59 0.35 4.95
C PRO A 252 -13.02 -0.62 3.93
N ASP A 253 -13.89 -1.21 3.12
CA ASP A 253 -13.44 -2.07 2.05
C ASP A 253 -12.50 -1.30 1.10
N LEU A 254 -11.64 -2.04 0.41
CA LEU A 254 -10.61 -1.48 -0.47
C LEU A 254 -11.16 -0.44 -1.46
N ASP A 255 -12.27 -0.77 -2.13
CA ASP A 255 -12.98 0.10 -3.06
C ASP A 255 -13.36 1.43 -2.41
N THR A 256 -13.84 1.41 -1.16
CA THR A 256 -14.18 2.63 -0.42
C THR A 256 -12.92 3.44 -0.08
N ARG A 257 -11.83 2.78 0.37
CA ARG A 257 -10.55 3.47 0.65
C ARG A 257 -9.98 4.11 -0.61
N LEU A 258 -10.02 3.40 -1.74
CA LEU A 258 -9.53 3.89 -3.02
C LEU A 258 -10.40 5.02 -3.56
N ALA A 259 -11.73 4.89 -3.47
CA ALA A 259 -12.65 5.94 -3.89
C ALA A 259 -12.43 7.22 -3.06
N ASN A 260 -12.32 7.11 -1.74
CA ASN A 260 -12.03 8.24 -0.87
C ASN A 260 -10.68 8.87 -1.22
N LEU A 261 -9.63 8.07 -1.44
CA LEU A 261 -8.33 8.59 -1.86
C LEU A 261 -8.43 9.35 -3.19
N LEU A 262 -9.13 8.82 -4.19
CA LEU A 262 -9.31 9.50 -5.48
C LEU A 262 -10.06 10.83 -5.33
N ILE A 263 -11.11 10.87 -4.51
CA ILE A 263 -11.86 12.09 -4.20
C ILE A 263 -10.96 13.12 -3.52
N GLU A 264 -10.17 12.71 -2.52
CA GLU A 264 -9.27 13.61 -1.78
C GLU A 264 -8.09 14.11 -2.63
N LEU A 265 -7.63 13.30 -3.59
CA LEU A 265 -6.59 13.72 -4.53
C LEU A 265 -7.09 14.77 -5.51
N ASP A 266 -8.38 14.79 -5.84
CA ASP A 266 -9.04 15.83 -6.66
C ASP A 266 -8.14 16.29 -7.83
N LEU A 267 -7.76 15.32 -8.68
CA LEU A 267 -6.91 15.54 -9.84
C LEU A 267 -7.78 16.04 -11.00
N ASN A 268 -7.48 17.25 -11.47
CA ASN A 268 -8.21 17.92 -12.54
C ASN A 268 -7.58 17.69 -13.92
N GLU A 269 -6.28 17.38 -13.97
CA GLU A 269 -5.54 17.07 -15.20
C GLU A 269 -5.73 15.60 -15.61
N ASP A 270 -6.31 15.40 -16.79
CA ASP A 270 -6.57 14.08 -17.39
C ASP A 270 -5.34 13.17 -17.40
N GLU A 271 -4.15 13.70 -17.64
CA GLU A 271 -2.92 12.90 -17.68
C GLU A 271 -2.60 12.27 -16.31
N ASN A 272 -2.85 13.00 -15.22
CA ASN A 272 -2.56 12.55 -13.85
C ASN A 272 -3.64 11.57 -13.37
N SER A 273 -4.91 11.83 -13.65
CA SER A 273 -6.00 10.92 -13.32
C SER A 273 -5.89 9.60 -14.08
N HIS A 274 -5.57 9.65 -15.39
CA HIS A 274 -5.33 8.46 -16.20
C HIS A 274 -4.20 7.59 -15.63
N TYR A 275 -3.11 8.19 -15.15
CA TYR A 275 -2.01 7.43 -14.54
C TYR A 275 -2.51 6.58 -13.37
N ILE A 276 -3.29 7.16 -12.46
CA ILE A 276 -3.80 6.44 -11.29
C ILE A 276 -4.78 5.33 -11.70
N TYR A 277 -5.72 5.61 -12.61
CA TYR A 277 -6.69 4.62 -13.04
C TYR A 277 -6.03 3.42 -13.74
N TYR A 278 -5.11 3.65 -14.67
CA TYR A 278 -4.38 2.55 -15.32
C TYR A 278 -3.53 1.75 -14.33
N TYR A 279 -2.89 2.42 -13.36
CA TYR A 279 -2.15 1.74 -12.30
C TYR A 279 -3.08 0.87 -11.45
N GLY A 280 -4.23 1.42 -11.04
CA GLY A 280 -5.24 0.73 -10.25
C GLY A 280 -5.79 -0.50 -10.96
N CYS A 281 -6.13 -0.36 -12.25
CA CYS A 281 -6.54 -1.49 -13.09
C CYS A 281 -5.49 -2.59 -13.09
N TYR A 282 -4.22 -2.24 -13.31
CA TYR A 282 -3.13 -3.21 -13.31
C TYR A 282 -2.99 -3.91 -11.95
N ALA A 283 -3.01 -3.17 -10.84
CA ALA A 283 -2.90 -3.74 -9.50
C ALA A 283 -4.06 -4.69 -9.17
N ILE A 284 -5.31 -4.35 -9.52
CA ILE A 284 -6.47 -5.24 -9.35
C ILE A 284 -6.31 -6.50 -10.20
N ILE A 285 -5.89 -6.37 -11.47
CA ILE A 285 -5.66 -7.53 -12.34
C ILE A 285 -4.60 -8.47 -11.75
N MET A 286 -3.53 -7.93 -11.16
CA MET A 286 -2.51 -8.74 -10.47
C MET A 286 -3.11 -9.50 -9.28
N PHE A 287 -3.96 -8.85 -8.49
CA PHE A 287 -4.70 -9.49 -7.40
C PHE A 287 -5.61 -10.62 -7.88
N LEU A 288 -6.42 -10.36 -8.91
CA LEU A 288 -7.31 -11.37 -9.49
C LEU A 288 -6.52 -12.58 -10.01
N ARG A 289 -5.40 -12.34 -10.69
CA ARG A 289 -4.49 -13.41 -11.17
C ARG A 289 -3.90 -14.24 -10.03
N LYS A 290 -3.44 -13.59 -8.94
CA LYS A 290 -2.98 -14.29 -7.72
C LYS A 290 -4.04 -15.28 -7.24
N HIS A 291 -5.31 -14.87 -7.26
CA HIS A 291 -6.44 -15.69 -6.83
C HIS A 291 -7.05 -16.57 -7.93
N LYS A 292 -6.36 -16.72 -9.07
CA LYS A 292 -6.76 -17.51 -10.24
C LYS A 292 -8.15 -17.13 -10.76
N ILE A 293 -8.49 -15.85 -10.68
CA ILE A 293 -9.70 -15.27 -11.25
C ILE A 293 -9.33 -14.68 -12.60
N PHE A 294 -9.92 -15.22 -13.65
CA PHE A 294 -9.69 -14.78 -15.02
C PHE A 294 -10.83 -13.89 -15.46
N LEU A 295 -10.49 -12.67 -15.86
CA LEU A 295 -11.44 -11.73 -16.44
C LEU A 295 -11.74 -12.12 -17.89
N LYS A 296 -12.99 -11.94 -18.28
CA LYS A 296 -13.35 -11.96 -19.70
C LYS A 296 -12.75 -10.71 -20.37
N PRO A 297 -12.22 -10.83 -21.60
CA PRO A 297 -11.84 -9.67 -22.38
C PRO A 297 -13.06 -8.79 -22.62
N GLU A 298 -12.98 -7.55 -22.18
CA GLU A 298 -14.00 -6.51 -22.34
C GLU A 298 -13.29 -5.24 -22.82
N THR A 299 -14.00 -4.44 -23.61
CA THR A 299 -13.50 -3.16 -24.12
C THR A 299 -14.22 -2.04 -23.39
N HIS A 300 -13.45 -1.04 -22.97
CA HIS A 300 -13.92 0.14 -22.25
C HIS A 300 -13.46 1.39 -22.99
N ASP A 301 -14.24 2.47 -22.90
CA ASP A 301 -13.89 3.72 -23.58
C ASP A 301 -12.81 4.48 -22.79
N THR A 302 -12.79 4.33 -21.47
CA THR A 302 -11.79 4.95 -20.58
C THR A 302 -11.19 3.97 -19.56
N ALA A 303 -10.01 4.34 -19.03
CA ALA A 303 -9.38 3.58 -17.95
C ALA A 303 -10.14 3.67 -16.62
N GLU A 304 -10.84 4.79 -16.40
CA GLU A 304 -11.70 5.02 -15.24
C GLU A 304 -12.90 4.08 -15.23
N GLU A 305 -13.61 3.95 -16.36
CA GLU A 305 -14.70 2.98 -16.52
C GLU A 305 -14.22 1.57 -16.24
N TYR A 306 -13.07 1.18 -16.82
CA TYR A 306 -12.51 -0.14 -16.58
C TYR A 306 -12.12 -0.35 -15.11
N PHE A 307 -11.60 0.68 -14.45
CA PHE A 307 -11.25 0.64 -13.03
C PHE A 307 -12.48 0.40 -12.15
N HIS A 308 -13.57 1.13 -12.40
CA HIS A 308 -14.81 0.94 -11.65
C HIS A 308 -15.45 -0.43 -11.90
N ASP A 309 -15.41 -0.95 -13.13
CA ASP A 309 -15.85 -2.31 -13.44
C ASP A 309 -15.01 -3.37 -12.69
N LEU A 310 -13.71 -3.14 -12.57
CA LEU A 310 -12.82 -4.01 -11.78
C LEU A 310 -13.15 -3.95 -10.27
N LEU A 311 -13.46 -2.78 -9.73
CA LEU A 311 -13.93 -2.64 -8.34
C LEU A 311 -15.26 -3.37 -8.12
N ALA A 312 -16.24 -3.20 -9.02
CA ALA A 312 -17.51 -3.91 -8.96
C ALA A 312 -17.31 -5.45 -8.99
N LYS A 313 -16.38 -5.95 -9.80
CA LYS A 313 -16.02 -7.37 -9.81
C LYS A 313 -15.39 -7.83 -8.49
N LEU A 314 -14.59 -6.98 -7.82
CA LEU A 314 -14.11 -7.29 -6.47
C LEU A 314 -15.28 -7.39 -5.48
N ASP A 315 -16.28 -6.52 -5.58
CA ASP A 315 -17.47 -6.56 -4.73
C ASP A 315 -18.33 -7.82 -4.95
N GLU A 316 -18.49 -8.26 -6.20
CA GLU A 316 -19.15 -9.53 -6.51
C GLU A 316 -18.43 -10.73 -5.88
N ILE A 317 -17.09 -10.69 -5.83
CA ILE A 317 -16.29 -11.74 -5.19
C ILE A 317 -16.47 -11.71 -3.67
N LYS A 318 -16.66 -10.52 -3.06
CA LYS A 318 -16.93 -10.38 -1.62
C LYS A 318 -18.30 -10.95 -1.25
N ASN A 319 -19.30 -10.67 -2.07
CA ASN A 319 -20.70 -11.05 -1.83
C ASN A 319 -21.17 -12.03 -2.90
N PRO A 320 -20.73 -13.30 -2.87
CA PRO A 320 -21.26 -14.29 -3.80
C PRO A 320 -22.77 -14.37 -3.56
N LYS A 321 -23.56 -13.96 -4.57
CA LYS A 321 -25.01 -14.17 -4.54
C LYS A 321 -25.22 -15.65 -4.23
N GLU A 322 -25.95 -15.96 -3.16
CA GLU A 322 -26.37 -17.33 -2.88
C GLU A 322 -27.12 -17.82 -4.12
N GLU A 323 -26.50 -18.73 -4.88
CA GLU A 323 -27.18 -19.42 -5.97
C GLU A 323 -28.28 -20.27 -5.31
N ALA A 324 -29.51 -19.81 -5.45
CA ALA A 324 -30.73 -20.46 -4.96
C ALA A 324 -31.06 -21.74 -5.73
#